data_AF-A0A8T5TCL7-F1
#
_entry.id   AF-A0A8T5TCL7-F1
#
_cell.length_a   1.000
_cell.length_b   1.000
_cell.length_c   1.000
_cell.angle_alpha   90.00
_cell.angle_beta   90.00
_cell.angle_gamma   90.00
#
_symmetry.space_group_name_H-M   'P 1'
#
loop_
_entity.id
_entity.type
_entity.pdbx_description
1 polymer ?
#
loop_
_entity_poly.entity_id
_entity_poly.type
_entity_poly.pdbx_seq_one_letter_code
_entity_poly.pdbx_strand_id
1 'polypeptide(L)'
;MPLTFYNPPTSILASGTTEGVEIGGSKSIISIDSSHNFYNEGNIYTEMSWAKFYEEEGLDDQIDTFTTTEYDSIREDPEALTDTIIKIIYQIINNQKIFYGIADFEVDAFLDANTTVIPDLKLDYKIINKFMEAHKRSREENLFPTITLNDKGIKSILFEFQGSKMNNLHIKGSKLEDLINRLRLAKGFAVGLVCSSSKAANLYIMSDNIVFSKDELAELYIDEENIKMIEYGIKRQVLFPISYFRIDIGIRSLETLELWDKIKDSAELNKAIGYYDRYINALVYKKFKPAAQSEKIGRDSEDDFYNMTPKERKKALKDMEKAIELLSKEYKE
;
A
#
# COMPACT_ATOMS: atom_id res chain seq x y z
N MET A 1 16.31 -1.18 -4.42
CA MET A 1 16.40 -2.63 -4.67
C MET A 1 15.02 -3.07 -5.11
N PRO A 2 14.90 -3.71 -6.29
CA PRO A 2 13.62 -4.16 -6.79
C PRO A 2 13.03 -5.25 -5.88
N LEU A 3 11.73 -5.16 -5.66
CA LEU A 3 10.91 -6.10 -4.92
C LEU A 3 10.14 -6.98 -5.90
N THR A 4 9.73 -8.17 -5.47
CA THR A 4 8.86 -9.04 -6.28
C THR A 4 7.42 -8.82 -5.86
N PHE A 5 6.52 -8.63 -6.83
CA PHE A 5 5.08 -8.61 -6.61
C PHE A 5 4.45 -9.82 -7.29
N TYR A 6 3.92 -10.74 -6.47
CA TYR A 6 3.23 -11.95 -6.91
C TYR A 6 1.74 -11.69 -7.14
N ASN A 7 1.24 -12.26 -8.23
CA ASN A 7 -0.11 -12.08 -8.75
C ASN A 7 -0.51 -10.59 -8.84
N PRO A 8 0.34 -9.73 -9.45
CA PRO A 8 0.06 -8.31 -9.51
C PRO A 8 -1.31 -8.07 -10.19
N PRO A 9 -2.05 -7.04 -9.77
CA PRO A 9 -3.29 -6.65 -10.43
C PRO A 9 -3.04 -6.32 -11.92
N THR A 10 -4.00 -6.59 -12.79
CA THR A 10 -3.85 -6.38 -14.24
C THR A 10 -3.64 -4.91 -14.61
N SER A 11 -4.25 -3.99 -13.87
CA SER A 11 -4.12 -2.53 -14.00
C SER A 11 -2.69 -1.97 -13.84
N ILE A 12 -1.80 -2.64 -13.09
CA ILE A 12 -0.39 -2.20 -13.00
C ILE A 12 0.41 -2.56 -14.28
N LEU A 13 -0.16 -3.42 -15.12
CA LEU A 13 0.42 -3.93 -16.36
C LEU A 13 -0.33 -3.44 -17.60
N ALA A 14 -1.27 -2.53 -17.41
CA ALA A 14 -2.14 -2.10 -18.47
C ALA A 14 -1.35 -1.46 -19.61
N SER A 15 -1.79 -1.76 -20.82
CA SER A 15 -1.07 -1.50 -22.06
C SER A 15 -1.96 -0.79 -23.08
N GLY A 16 -1.34 -0.26 -24.13
CA GLY A 16 -2.07 0.35 -25.24
C GLY A 16 -1.33 0.14 -26.55
N THR A 17 -1.99 0.44 -27.65
CA THR A 17 -1.46 0.45 -29.01
C THR A 17 -2.05 1.65 -29.77
N THR A 18 -1.80 1.75 -31.08
CA THR A 18 -2.50 2.69 -31.97
C THR A 18 -3.96 2.34 -32.21
N GLU A 19 -4.37 1.09 -31.94
CA GLU A 19 -5.76 0.65 -32.12
C GLU A 19 -6.62 0.95 -30.88
N GLY A 20 -6.01 1.14 -29.71
CA GLY A 20 -6.74 1.35 -28.47
C GLY A 20 -5.86 1.31 -27.22
N VAL A 21 -6.49 1.39 -26.06
CA VAL A 21 -5.81 1.38 -24.77
C VAL A 21 -6.64 0.66 -23.72
N GLU A 22 -5.99 -0.03 -22.80
CA GLU A 22 -6.64 -0.55 -21.60
C GLU A 22 -7.02 0.59 -20.66
N ILE A 23 -8.22 0.54 -20.09
CA ILE A 23 -8.76 1.53 -19.17
C ILE A 23 -9.46 0.85 -17.99
N GLY A 24 -9.73 1.64 -16.96
CA GLY A 24 -10.32 1.19 -15.70
C GLY A 24 -9.25 0.91 -14.65
N GLY A 25 -9.51 -0.01 -13.72
CA GLY A 25 -8.64 -0.18 -12.58
C GLY A 25 -8.97 -1.37 -11.68
N SER A 26 -8.24 -1.44 -10.57
CA SER A 26 -8.41 -2.51 -9.59
C SER A 26 -8.01 -2.07 -8.20
N LYS A 27 -8.77 -2.53 -7.20
CA LYS A 27 -8.46 -2.38 -5.79
C LYS A 27 -8.16 -3.73 -5.17
N SER A 28 -6.96 -3.89 -4.62
CA SER A 28 -6.41 -5.16 -4.16
C SER A 28 -5.99 -5.11 -2.69
N ILE A 29 -6.17 -6.23 -2.00
CA ILE A 29 -5.65 -6.43 -0.65
C ILE A 29 -4.24 -7.02 -0.75
N ILE A 30 -3.26 -6.33 -0.15
CA ILE A 30 -1.85 -6.64 -0.30
C ILE A 30 -1.28 -7.18 1.02
N SER A 31 -0.46 -8.21 0.91
CA SER A 31 0.36 -8.70 2.01
C SER A 31 1.85 -8.69 1.68
N ILE A 32 2.69 -8.79 2.71
CA ILE A 32 4.15 -8.85 2.61
C ILE A 32 4.71 -10.04 3.39
N ASP A 33 5.70 -10.72 2.83
CA ASP A 33 6.41 -11.83 3.51
C ASP A 33 7.71 -11.37 4.20
N SER A 34 8.44 -12.32 4.80
CA SER A 34 9.73 -12.06 5.44
C SER A 34 10.86 -11.66 4.48
N SER A 35 10.68 -11.90 3.18
CA SER A 35 11.60 -11.57 2.09
C SER A 35 11.21 -10.28 1.38
N HIS A 36 10.26 -9.52 1.94
CA HIS A 36 9.77 -8.25 1.40
C HIS A 36 9.03 -8.37 0.08
N ASN A 37 8.62 -9.59 -0.29
CA ASN A 37 7.81 -9.80 -1.48
C ASN A 37 6.37 -9.40 -1.20
N PHE A 38 5.76 -8.76 -2.19
CA PHE A 38 4.37 -8.34 -2.16
C PHE A 38 3.50 -9.42 -2.78
N TYR A 39 2.30 -9.59 -2.23
CA TYR A 39 1.33 -10.54 -2.73
C TYR A 39 -0.02 -9.86 -2.83
N ASN A 40 -0.66 -10.02 -3.98
CA ASN A 40 -2.08 -9.77 -4.09
C ASN A 40 -2.82 -10.97 -3.50
N GLU A 41 -3.52 -10.77 -2.40
CA GLU A 41 -4.29 -11.83 -1.73
C GLU A 41 -5.74 -11.89 -2.27
N GLY A 42 -6.16 -10.90 -3.07
CA GLY A 42 -7.48 -10.82 -3.67
C GLY A 42 -7.88 -9.39 -4.02
N ASN A 43 -8.79 -9.26 -4.97
CA ASN A 43 -9.32 -7.98 -5.42
C ASN A 43 -10.69 -7.71 -4.80
N ILE A 44 -10.92 -6.46 -4.41
CA ILE A 44 -12.24 -5.92 -4.06
C ILE A 44 -12.99 -5.57 -5.34
N TYR A 45 -12.29 -5.02 -6.32
CA TYR A 45 -12.77 -4.97 -7.69
C TYR A 45 -11.61 -5.04 -8.68
N THR A 46 -11.92 -5.55 -9.86
CA THR A 46 -11.21 -5.35 -11.11
C THR A 46 -12.26 -4.94 -12.15
N GLU A 47 -12.07 -3.78 -12.76
CA GLU A 47 -12.94 -3.27 -13.82
C GLU A 47 -12.03 -2.81 -14.94
N MET A 48 -11.74 -3.67 -15.92
CA MET A 48 -10.85 -3.39 -17.04
C MET A 48 -11.61 -3.45 -18.36
N SER A 49 -11.33 -2.50 -19.24
CA SER A 49 -11.89 -2.47 -20.60
C SER A 49 -10.83 -2.09 -21.62
N TRP A 50 -10.99 -2.58 -22.85
CA TRP A 50 -10.28 -2.09 -24.02
C TRP A 50 -11.07 -0.95 -24.65
N ALA A 51 -10.51 0.25 -24.65
CA ALA A 51 -11.02 1.41 -25.34
C ALA A 51 -10.41 1.49 -26.75
N LYS A 52 -11.19 1.17 -27.78
CA LYS A 52 -10.74 1.23 -29.18
C LYS A 52 -10.78 2.68 -29.68
N PHE A 53 -9.73 3.12 -30.37
CA PHE A 53 -9.72 4.42 -31.03
C PHE A 53 -10.43 4.40 -32.39
N TYR A 54 -10.84 5.58 -32.87
CA TYR A 54 -11.27 5.73 -34.26
C TYR A 54 -10.12 5.44 -35.23
N GLU A 55 -10.44 4.82 -36.37
CA GLU A 55 -9.50 4.57 -37.47
C GLU A 55 -9.42 5.75 -38.47
N GLU A 56 -10.21 6.81 -38.25
CA GLU A 56 -10.28 7.98 -39.13
C GLU A 56 -9.18 9.00 -38.82
N GLU A 57 -8.44 9.40 -39.86
CA GLU A 57 -7.33 10.36 -39.77
C GLU A 57 -7.79 11.68 -39.12
N GLY A 58 -7.18 12.02 -37.98
CA GLY A 58 -7.53 13.20 -37.19
C GLY A 58 -8.49 12.93 -36.02
N LEU A 59 -9.00 11.71 -35.89
CA LEU A 59 -9.76 11.22 -34.73
C LEU A 59 -9.05 10.08 -33.98
N ASP A 60 -7.80 9.79 -34.34
CA ASP A 60 -7.03 8.61 -33.91
C ASP A 60 -6.79 8.52 -32.38
N ASP A 61 -7.10 9.57 -31.64
CA ASP A 61 -6.99 9.67 -30.17
C ASP A 61 -8.36 9.67 -29.46
N GLN A 62 -9.46 9.63 -30.22
CA GLN A 62 -10.83 9.59 -29.69
C GLN A 62 -11.30 8.15 -29.56
N ILE A 63 -11.97 7.86 -28.44
CA ILE A 63 -12.50 6.53 -28.17
C ILE A 63 -13.79 6.32 -28.98
N ASP A 64 -13.79 5.30 -29.83
CA ASP A 64 -14.95 4.88 -30.61
C ASP A 64 -15.84 3.92 -29.80
N THR A 65 -15.23 2.87 -29.23
CA THR A 65 -15.97 1.83 -28.52
C THR A 65 -15.21 1.31 -27.30
N PHE A 66 -15.96 0.77 -26.34
CA PHE A 66 -15.42 0.08 -25.17
C PHE A 66 -15.82 -1.39 -25.19
N THR A 67 -14.85 -2.26 -24.93
CA THR A 67 -15.09 -3.69 -24.73
C THR A 67 -14.56 -4.09 -23.37
N THR A 68 -15.43 -4.53 -22.46
CA THR A 68 -15.00 -5.05 -21.15
C THR A 68 -14.11 -6.27 -21.34
N THR A 69 -12.91 -6.23 -20.77
CA THR A 69 -11.93 -7.32 -20.80
C THR A 69 -11.95 -8.12 -19.51
N GLU A 70 -12.18 -7.47 -18.38
CA GLU A 70 -12.27 -8.10 -17.06
C GLU A 70 -13.25 -7.32 -16.17
N TYR A 71 -14.17 -8.03 -15.50
CA TYR A 71 -15.07 -7.43 -14.53
C TYR A 71 -15.33 -8.43 -13.40
N ASP A 72 -14.85 -8.10 -12.21
CA ASP A 72 -15.13 -8.82 -10.96
C ASP A 72 -15.18 -7.78 -9.84
N SER A 73 -16.28 -7.69 -9.10
CA SER A 73 -16.48 -6.63 -8.12
C SER A 73 -17.35 -7.11 -6.96
N ILE A 74 -16.78 -7.03 -5.76
CA ILE A 74 -17.48 -7.19 -4.48
C ILE A 74 -17.64 -5.84 -3.78
N ARG A 75 -17.32 -4.73 -4.46
CA ARG A 75 -17.37 -3.35 -3.92
C ARG A 75 -18.75 -2.96 -3.40
N GLU A 76 -19.81 -3.52 -3.98
CA GLU A 76 -21.20 -3.16 -3.66
C GLU A 76 -21.93 -4.25 -2.84
N ASP A 77 -21.24 -5.34 -2.50
CA ASP A 77 -21.79 -6.47 -1.74
C ASP A 77 -21.12 -6.57 -0.34
N PRO A 78 -21.79 -6.12 0.73
CA PRO A 78 -21.24 -6.16 2.07
C PRO A 78 -20.93 -7.58 2.58
N GLU A 79 -21.73 -8.58 2.20
CA GLU A 79 -21.56 -9.96 2.66
C GLU A 79 -20.35 -10.59 1.98
N ALA A 80 -20.28 -10.49 0.65
CA ALA A 80 -19.14 -11.00 -0.11
C ALA A 80 -17.83 -10.28 0.25
N LEU A 81 -17.87 -8.97 0.50
CA LEU A 81 -16.73 -8.19 0.96
C LEU A 81 -16.24 -8.68 2.34
N THR A 82 -17.16 -8.84 3.28
CA THR A 82 -16.86 -9.34 4.63
C THR A 82 -16.20 -10.72 4.58
N ASP A 83 -16.82 -11.65 3.86
CA ASP A 83 -16.32 -13.01 3.67
C ASP A 83 -14.92 -13.04 3.06
N THR A 84 -14.68 -12.19 2.06
CA THR A 84 -13.40 -12.09 1.36
C THR A 84 -12.30 -11.58 2.29
N ILE A 85 -12.56 -10.51 3.04
CA ILE A 85 -11.60 -9.97 4.01
C ILE A 85 -11.27 -11.01 5.08
N ILE A 86 -12.27 -11.71 5.62
CA ILE A 86 -12.07 -12.76 6.62
C ILE A 86 -11.18 -13.89 6.08
N LYS A 87 -11.49 -14.39 4.88
CA LYS A 87 -10.70 -15.45 4.22
C LYS A 87 -9.25 -15.01 4.03
N ILE A 88 -9.04 -13.79 3.53
CA ILE A 88 -7.70 -13.23 3.30
C ILE A 88 -6.92 -13.08 4.61
N ILE A 89 -7.55 -12.55 5.68
CA ILE A 89 -6.89 -12.44 6.99
C ILE A 89 -6.38 -13.81 7.46
N TYR A 90 -7.20 -14.87 7.38
CA TYR A 90 -6.77 -16.20 7.78
C TYR A 90 -5.68 -16.78 6.85
N GLN A 91 -5.76 -16.53 5.54
CA GLN A 91 -4.71 -16.92 4.60
C GLN A 91 -3.38 -16.24 4.92
N ILE A 92 -3.38 -14.95 5.21
CA ILE A 92 -2.19 -14.19 5.61
C ILE A 92 -1.56 -14.81 6.86
N ILE A 93 -2.37 -15.11 7.90
CA ILE A 93 -1.89 -15.75 9.13
C ILE A 93 -1.29 -17.13 8.83
N ASN A 94 -2.02 -17.98 8.09
CA ASN A 94 -1.60 -19.35 7.78
C ASN A 94 -0.32 -19.40 6.94
N ASN A 95 -0.14 -18.43 6.05
CA ASN A 95 1.04 -18.30 5.19
C ASN A 95 2.19 -17.52 5.84
N GLN A 96 2.05 -17.14 7.12
CA GLN A 96 3.04 -16.38 7.88
C GLN A 96 3.44 -15.05 7.20
N LYS A 97 2.46 -14.34 6.65
CA LYS A 97 2.64 -13.02 6.02
C LYS A 97 2.07 -11.92 6.93
N ILE A 98 2.33 -10.67 6.58
CA ILE A 98 1.74 -9.49 7.24
C ILE A 98 0.80 -8.80 6.26
N PHE A 99 -0.39 -8.42 6.72
CA PHE A 99 -1.27 -7.50 6.01
C PHE A 99 -0.54 -6.17 5.81
N TYR A 100 -0.26 -5.84 4.56
CA TYR A 100 0.49 -4.65 4.22
C TYR A 100 -0.42 -3.44 4.06
N GLY A 101 -1.55 -3.60 3.36
CA GLY A 101 -2.46 -2.50 3.05
C GLY A 101 -3.45 -2.83 1.95
N ILE A 102 -4.19 -1.82 1.51
CA ILE A 102 -5.03 -1.85 0.32
C ILE A 102 -4.37 -0.99 -0.75
N ALA A 103 -4.25 -1.53 -1.96
CA ALA A 103 -3.67 -0.84 -3.10
C ALA A 103 -4.74 -0.64 -4.17
N ASP A 104 -4.82 0.57 -4.69
CA ASP A 104 -5.65 0.98 -5.81
C ASP A 104 -4.75 1.33 -6.99
N PHE A 105 -5.13 0.88 -8.17
CA PHE A 105 -4.42 1.11 -9.42
C PHE A 105 -5.42 1.47 -10.51
N GLU A 106 -5.26 2.65 -11.08
CA GLU A 106 -6.18 3.22 -12.06
C GLU A 106 -5.41 3.59 -13.33
N VAL A 107 -5.81 2.98 -14.44
CA VAL A 107 -5.17 3.07 -15.76
C VAL A 107 -5.69 4.27 -16.55
N ASP A 108 -6.97 4.57 -16.35
CA ASP A 108 -7.71 5.65 -17.01
C ASP A 108 -7.38 7.04 -16.47
N ALA A 109 -6.53 7.13 -15.45
CA ALA A 109 -6.29 8.36 -14.73
C ALA A 109 -5.59 9.46 -15.56
N PHE A 110 -5.35 9.27 -16.85
CA PHE A 110 -4.94 10.33 -17.78
C PHE A 110 -6.04 10.80 -18.74
N LEU A 111 -7.19 10.13 -18.82
CA LEU A 111 -8.17 10.31 -19.89
C LEU A 111 -9.18 11.43 -19.65
N ASP A 112 -9.35 11.89 -18.42
CA ASP A 112 -10.19 13.06 -18.15
C ASP A 112 -9.55 13.96 -17.08
N ALA A 113 -9.03 15.10 -17.53
CA ALA A 113 -8.46 16.11 -16.67
C ALA A 113 -9.44 16.57 -15.56
N ASN A 114 -10.75 16.48 -15.79
CA ASN A 114 -11.76 16.87 -14.79
C ASN A 114 -12.06 15.77 -13.76
N THR A 115 -11.61 14.53 -13.99
CA THR A 115 -11.84 13.40 -13.08
C THR A 115 -10.57 12.71 -12.60
N THR A 116 -9.39 12.87 -13.24
CA THR A 116 -8.07 12.34 -12.81
C THR A 116 -7.88 12.56 -11.31
N VAL A 117 -8.14 11.62 -10.38
CA VAL A 117 -8.26 10.13 -10.26
C VAL A 117 -7.31 9.64 -9.14
N ILE A 118 -6.77 10.54 -8.30
CA ILE A 118 -6.59 10.23 -6.88
C ILE A 118 -6.95 11.49 -6.07
N PRO A 119 -7.95 11.43 -5.17
CA PRO A 119 -8.14 12.44 -4.14
C PRO A 119 -6.80 12.77 -3.47
N ASP A 120 -6.56 14.06 -3.18
CA ASP A 120 -5.41 14.56 -2.43
C ASP A 120 -4.06 14.73 -3.18
N LEU A 121 -3.95 14.40 -4.46
CA LEU A 121 -2.70 14.62 -5.23
C LEU A 121 -2.46 16.11 -5.59
N LYS A 122 -3.52 16.92 -5.69
CA LYS A 122 -3.52 18.38 -5.98
C LYS A 122 -2.50 18.82 -7.06
N LEU A 123 -2.37 18.09 -8.16
CA LEU A 123 -1.47 18.47 -9.26
C LEU A 123 -2.08 19.54 -10.17
N ASP A 124 -1.21 20.37 -10.76
CA ASP A 124 -1.58 21.30 -11.83
C ASP A 124 -1.99 20.52 -13.09
N TYR A 125 -3.10 20.92 -13.72
CA TYR A 125 -3.59 20.40 -14.99
C TYR A 125 -2.51 20.32 -16.09
N LYS A 126 -1.56 21.26 -16.11
CA LYS A 126 -0.43 21.24 -17.06
C LYS A 126 0.45 20.01 -16.88
N ILE A 127 0.64 19.54 -15.65
CA ILE A 127 1.45 18.35 -15.36
C ILE A 127 0.67 17.09 -15.78
N ILE A 128 -0.63 17.02 -15.46
CA ILE A 128 -1.51 15.92 -15.86
C ILE A 128 -1.50 15.76 -17.39
N ASN A 129 -1.70 16.86 -18.13
CA ASN A 129 -1.66 16.84 -19.59
C ASN A 129 -0.31 16.37 -20.15
N LYS A 130 0.81 16.75 -19.51
CA LYS A 130 2.13 16.23 -19.92
C LYS A 130 2.25 14.73 -19.73
N PHE A 131 1.70 14.19 -18.64
CA PHE A 131 1.72 12.74 -18.40
C PHE A 131 0.81 11.99 -19.38
N MET A 132 -0.36 12.55 -19.70
CA MET A 132 -1.24 12.02 -20.75
C MET A 132 -0.54 11.96 -22.11
N GLU A 133 0.07 13.07 -22.54
CA GLU A 133 0.80 13.13 -23.82
C GLU A 133 2.05 12.23 -23.84
N ALA A 134 2.65 11.97 -22.68
CA ALA A 134 3.72 10.99 -22.56
C ALA A 134 3.23 9.56 -22.70
N HIS A 135 2.16 9.22 -21.98
CA HIS A 135 1.53 7.92 -22.04
C HIS A 135 1.10 7.58 -23.47
N LYS A 136 0.43 8.50 -24.18
CA LYS A 136 0.04 8.34 -25.59
C LYS A 136 1.21 7.95 -26.49
N ARG A 137 2.33 8.68 -26.38
CA ARG A 137 3.54 8.44 -27.21
C ARG A 137 4.20 7.10 -26.95
N SER A 138 4.03 6.54 -25.76
CA SER A 138 4.73 5.32 -25.34
C SER A 138 3.95 4.03 -25.53
N ARG A 139 2.71 4.12 -26.04
CA ARG A 139 1.82 2.95 -26.23
C ARG A 139 2.43 1.90 -27.17
N GLU A 140 3.14 2.31 -28.22
CA GLU A 140 3.67 1.35 -29.21
C GLU A 140 4.93 0.58 -28.79
N GLU A 141 5.59 1.00 -27.71
CA GLU A 141 6.88 0.41 -27.36
C GLU A 141 6.69 -0.77 -26.38
N ASN A 142 7.38 -1.89 -26.62
CA ASN A 142 7.43 -3.09 -25.74
C ASN A 142 8.15 -2.79 -24.41
N LEU A 143 7.70 -1.79 -23.66
CA LEU A 143 8.37 -1.22 -22.50
C LEU A 143 7.76 -1.67 -21.20
N PHE A 144 6.64 -2.36 -21.21
CA PHE A 144 5.90 -2.78 -20.03
C PHE A 144 6.70 -3.76 -19.14
N PRO A 145 6.37 -3.84 -17.84
CA PRO A 145 7.03 -4.75 -16.91
C PRO A 145 6.97 -6.20 -17.42
N THR A 146 8.09 -6.92 -17.32
CA THR A 146 8.13 -8.31 -17.78
C THR A 146 7.47 -9.22 -16.74
N ILE A 147 6.39 -9.90 -17.15
CA ILE A 147 5.76 -10.92 -16.34
C ILE A 147 6.63 -12.17 -16.35
N THR A 148 7.01 -12.64 -15.17
CA THR A 148 7.65 -13.93 -14.98
C THR A 148 6.64 -14.93 -14.43
N LEU A 149 6.74 -16.18 -14.89
CA LEU A 149 5.96 -17.30 -14.38
C LEU A 149 6.93 -18.24 -13.67
N ASN A 150 6.60 -18.62 -12.43
CA ASN A 150 7.34 -19.67 -11.75
C ASN A 150 6.85 -21.06 -12.19
N ASP A 151 7.55 -22.11 -11.73
CA ASP A 151 7.23 -23.52 -12.05
C ASP A 151 5.82 -23.96 -11.65
N LYS A 152 5.12 -23.18 -10.81
CA LYS A 152 3.75 -23.42 -10.36
C LYS A 152 2.72 -22.56 -11.11
N GLY A 153 3.13 -21.81 -12.13
CA GLY A 153 2.27 -20.92 -12.91
C GLY A 153 1.89 -19.62 -12.20
N ILE A 154 2.54 -19.28 -11.08
CA ILE A 154 2.29 -18.01 -10.36
C ILE A 154 2.97 -16.89 -11.13
N LYS A 155 2.20 -15.84 -11.46
CA LYS A 155 2.69 -14.64 -12.13
C LYS A 155 3.43 -13.74 -11.14
N SER A 156 4.52 -13.14 -11.56
CA SER A 156 5.20 -12.10 -10.80
C SER A 156 5.80 -11.02 -11.67
N ILE A 157 5.97 -9.84 -11.09
CA ILE A 157 6.73 -8.73 -11.68
C ILE A 157 7.76 -8.21 -10.69
N LEU A 158 8.78 -7.54 -11.22
CA LEU A 158 9.66 -6.70 -10.41
C LEU A 158 9.07 -5.30 -10.33
N PHE A 159 9.10 -4.72 -9.14
CA PHE A 159 8.68 -3.34 -8.93
C PHE A 159 9.61 -2.62 -7.95
N GLU A 160 9.65 -1.30 -8.03
CA GLU A 160 10.48 -0.47 -7.15
C GLU A 160 9.76 0.83 -6.77
N PHE A 161 9.85 1.21 -5.50
CA PHE A 161 9.39 2.52 -5.03
C PHE A 161 10.47 3.58 -5.26
N GLN A 162 10.05 4.72 -5.79
CA GLN A 162 10.90 5.88 -6.09
C GLN A 162 10.35 7.13 -5.40
N GLY A 163 11.24 7.99 -4.92
CA GLY A 163 10.89 9.26 -4.27
C GLY A 163 11.51 9.44 -2.88
N SER A 164 11.42 10.65 -2.36
CA SER A 164 12.05 11.10 -1.12
C SER A 164 11.56 10.31 0.10
N LYS A 165 10.29 9.90 0.10
CA LYS A 165 9.68 9.10 1.17
C LYS A 165 9.53 7.60 0.84
N MET A 166 10.32 7.06 -0.10
CA MET A 166 10.24 5.63 -0.46
C MET A 166 10.35 4.67 0.72
N ASN A 167 11.08 5.03 1.79
CA ASN A 167 11.26 4.19 2.99
C ASN A 167 9.98 4.07 3.86
N ASN A 168 8.93 4.83 3.53
CA ASN A 168 7.62 4.69 4.17
C ASN A 168 6.82 3.52 3.58
N LEU A 169 7.01 3.20 2.29
CA LEU A 169 6.40 2.06 1.62
C LEU A 169 7.35 0.86 1.56
N HIS A 170 8.62 1.10 1.23
CA HIS A 170 9.66 0.08 1.27
C HIS A 170 10.20 -0.07 2.70
N ILE A 171 9.44 -0.76 3.54
CA ILE A 171 9.80 -1.00 4.93
C ILE A 171 10.96 -1.99 4.99
N LYS A 172 12.14 -1.51 5.41
CA LYS A 172 13.34 -2.36 5.54
C LYS A 172 13.27 -3.24 6.78
N GLY A 173 13.77 -4.46 6.67
CA GLY A 173 13.86 -5.44 7.76
C GLY A 173 14.65 -6.67 7.31
N SER A 174 15.01 -7.54 8.23
CA SER A 174 15.64 -8.84 7.90
C SER A 174 14.72 -10.03 8.15
N LYS A 175 13.68 -9.81 8.95
CA LYS A 175 12.69 -10.81 9.35
C LYS A 175 11.31 -10.15 9.43
N LEU A 176 10.28 -10.99 9.47
CA LEU A 176 8.89 -10.56 9.59
C LEU A 176 8.64 -9.67 10.83
N GLU A 177 9.33 -9.97 11.93
CA GLU A 177 9.24 -9.20 13.17
C GLU A 177 9.74 -7.75 13.03
N ASP A 178 10.65 -7.48 12.10
CA ASP A 178 11.13 -6.12 11.82
C ASP A 178 10.07 -5.30 11.09
N LEU A 179 9.42 -5.93 10.12
CA LEU A 179 8.35 -5.33 9.33
C LEU A 179 7.15 -4.98 10.20
N ILE A 180 6.69 -5.92 11.02
CA ILE A 180 5.48 -5.72 11.82
C ILE A 180 5.63 -4.61 12.86
N ASN A 181 6.82 -4.44 13.42
CA ASN A 181 7.07 -3.40 14.40
C ASN A 181 6.81 -1.99 13.83
N ARG A 182 6.99 -1.80 12.52
CA ARG A 182 6.62 -0.56 11.82
C ARG A 182 5.16 -0.61 11.34
N LEU A 183 4.75 -1.68 10.67
CA LEU A 183 3.42 -1.76 10.03
C LEU A 183 2.24 -1.73 11.01
N ARG A 184 2.36 -2.30 12.21
CA ARG A 184 1.21 -2.45 13.13
C ARG A 184 0.58 -1.10 13.55
N LEU A 185 1.38 -0.04 13.57
CA LEU A 185 0.95 1.31 13.95
C LEU A 185 0.83 2.23 12.74
N ALA A 186 1.11 1.71 11.54
CA ALA A 186 1.08 2.48 10.32
C ALA A 186 -0.37 2.83 9.95
N LYS A 187 -0.56 4.07 9.50
CA LYS A 187 -1.81 4.57 8.91
C LYS A 187 -1.49 5.66 7.89
N GLY A 188 -2.46 5.98 7.05
CA GLY A 188 -2.30 6.94 5.96
C GLY A 188 -2.04 6.24 4.63
N PHE A 189 -1.69 7.04 3.63
CA PHE A 189 -1.54 6.58 2.27
C PHE A 189 -0.36 7.23 1.56
N ALA A 190 0.06 6.60 0.47
CA ALA A 190 0.92 7.19 -0.53
C ALA A 190 0.28 7.08 -1.90
N VAL A 191 0.43 8.11 -2.71
CA VAL A 191 -0.18 8.24 -4.03
C VAL A 191 0.88 8.68 -5.04
N GLY A 192 0.72 8.24 -6.28
CA GLY A 192 1.69 8.57 -7.31
C GLY A 192 1.43 7.87 -8.62
N LEU A 193 2.53 7.71 -9.36
CA LEU A 193 2.50 7.24 -10.74
C LEU A 193 3.34 5.98 -10.91
N VAL A 194 2.76 4.99 -11.57
CA VAL A 194 3.47 3.84 -12.08
C VAL A 194 4.07 4.20 -13.42
N CYS A 195 5.38 4.13 -13.54
CA CYS A 195 6.11 4.28 -14.79
C CYS A 195 6.87 3.00 -15.11
N SER A 196 6.89 2.60 -16.37
CA SER A 196 7.80 1.55 -16.80
C SER A 196 9.20 2.09 -17.04
N SER A 197 10.21 1.36 -16.59
CA SER A 197 11.59 1.49 -17.07
C SER A 197 12.28 0.12 -16.99
N SER A 198 12.90 -0.32 -18.07
CA SER A 198 13.77 -1.51 -18.07
C SER A 198 13.17 -2.78 -17.43
N LYS A 199 11.92 -3.14 -17.81
CA LYS A 199 11.22 -4.39 -17.40
C LYS A 199 10.68 -4.44 -15.96
N ALA A 200 10.74 -3.35 -15.20
CA ALA A 200 10.14 -3.26 -13.86
C ALA A 200 9.08 -2.15 -13.79
N ALA A 201 8.10 -2.32 -12.90
CA ALA A 201 7.13 -1.28 -12.55
C ALA A 201 7.74 -0.33 -11.52
N ASN A 202 7.96 0.94 -11.87
CA ASN A 202 8.50 1.93 -10.95
C ASN A 202 7.37 2.78 -10.38
N LEU A 203 7.13 2.67 -9.08
CA LEU A 203 6.10 3.41 -8.35
C LEU A 203 6.74 4.70 -7.83
N TYR A 204 6.55 5.78 -8.57
CA TYR A 204 7.00 7.11 -8.20
C TYR A 204 6.00 7.77 -7.25
N ILE A 205 6.40 7.90 -5.98
CA ILE A 205 5.60 8.52 -4.93
C ILE A 205 5.57 10.04 -5.14
N MET A 206 4.40 10.60 -5.36
CA MET A 206 4.23 12.04 -5.56
C MET A 206 3.72 12.73 -4.31
N SER A 207 2.93 12.03 -3.50
CA SER A 207 2.44 12.54 -2.23
C SER A 207 2.21 11.41 -1.23
N ASP A 208 2.39 11.69 0.06
CA ASP A 208 2.08 10.76 1.14
C ASP A 208 1.72 11.47 2.43
N ASN A 209 0.97 10.79 3.29
CA ASN A 209 0.69 11.23 4.66
C ASN A 209 0.90 10.07 5.65
N ILE A 210 1.82 9.15 5.33
CA ILE A 210 2.03 7.94 6.14
C ILE A 210 2.68 8.32 7.47
N VAL A 211 2.08 7.85 8.56
CA VAL A 211 2.64 7.94 9.91
C VAL A 211 2.71 6.55 10.54
N PHE A 212 3.68 6.35 11.43
CA PHE A 212 3.94 5.06 12.09
C PHE A 212 3.55 5.08 13.57
N SER A 213 2.62 5.95 13.93
CA SER A 213 2.15 6.17 15.29
C SER A 213 0.64 6.36 15.30
N LYS A 214 -0.02 5.85 16.34
CA LYS A 214 -1.48 5.95 16.51
C LYS A 214 -1.93 7.39 16.66
N ASP A 215 -1.17 8.20 17.40
CA ASP A 215 -1.56 9.53 17.86
C ASP A 215 -0.98 10.67 17.00
N GLU A 216 -0.13 10.34 16.03
CA GLU A 216 0.44 11.32 15.12
C GLU A 216 -0.61 11.77 14.09
N LEU A 217 -0.70 13.09 13.90
CA LEU A 217 -1.50 13.69 12.84
C LEU A 217 -0.69 13.69 11.56
N ALA A 218 -1.26 13.07 10.53
CA ALA A 218 -0.65 12.94 9.22
C ALA A 218 -0.79 14.25 8.43
N GLU A 219 0.31 14.96 8.22
CA GLU A 219 0.34 16.07 7.27
C GLU A 219 0.64 15.56 5.86
N LEU A 220 -0.14 16.04 4.89
CA LEU A 220 0.07 15.72 3.47
C LEU A 220 1.38 16.34 2.98
N TYR A 221 2.28 15.50 2.49
CA TYR A 221 3.53 15.92 1.89
C TYR A 221 3.50 15.71 0.38
N ILE A 222 3.87 16.73 -0.39
CA ILE A 222 4.03 16.66 -1.85
C ILE A 222 5.52 16.62 -2.19
N ASP A 223 5.94 15.62 -2.95
CA ASP A 223 7.33 15.41 -3.37
C ASP A 223 7.64 16.14 -4.68
N GLU A 224 7.80 17.46 -4.60
CA GLU A 224 8.06 18.32 -5.77
C GLU A 224 9.33 17.91 -6.55
N GLU A 225 10.35 17.40 -5.84
CA GLU A 225 11.59 16.95 -6.48
C GLU A 225 11.36 15.69 -7.30
N ASN A 226 10.65 14.71 -6.73
CA ASN A 226 10.32 13.49 -7.46
C ASN A 226 9.40 13.79 -8.66
N ILE A 227 8.44 14.70 -8.52
CA ILE A 227 7.58 15.16 -9.64
C ILE A 227 8.45 15.72 -10.78
N LYS A 228 9.41 16.61 -10.48
CA LYS A 228 10.33 17.16 -11.50
C LYS A 228 11.18 16.08 -12.16
N MET A 229 11.61 15.06 -11.41
CA MET A 229 12.37 13.95 -11.96
C MET A 229 11.54 13.10 -12.92
N ILE A 230 10.27 12.84 -12.59
CA ILE A 230 9.32 12.15 -13.48
C ILE A 230 9.13 12.95 -14.77
N GLU A 231 8.84 14.25 -14.67
CA GLU A 231 8.69 15.13 -15.84
C GLU A 231 9.95 15.10 -16.73
N TYR A 232 11.13 15.11 -16.11
CA TYR A 232 12.39 15.06 -16.84
C TYR A 232 12.64 13.71 -17.52
N GLY A 233 12.35 12.60 -16.84
CA GLY A 233 12.48 11.24 -17.39
C GLY A 233 11.52 11.02 -18.55
N ILE A 234 10.29 11.52 -18.44
CA ILE A 234 9.31 11.55 -19.53
C ILE A 234 9.81 12.39 -20.71
N LYS A 235 10.31 13.59 -20.45
CA LYS A 235 10.85 14.48 -21.51
C LYS A 235 12.02 13.82 -22.25
N ARG A 236 12.81 13.01 -21.54
CA ARG A 236 13.95 12.25 -22.09
C ARG A 236 13.57 10.90 -22.69
N GLN A 237 12.28 10.53 -22.71
CA GLN A 237 11.80 9.25 -23.23
C GLN A 237 12.48 8.04 -22.54
N VAL A 238 12.69 8.13 -21.22
CA VAL A 238 13.25 7.03 -20.41
C VAL A 238 12.27 6.52 -19.36
N LEU A 239 11.18 7.26 -19.11
CA LEU A 239 10.08 6.88 -18.23
C LEU A 239 8.76 6.97 -18.99
N PHE A 240 7.93 5.95 -18.80
CA PHE A 240 6.72 5.75 -19.57
C PHE A 240 5.55 5.51 -18.62
N PRO A 241 4.66 6.49 -18.43
CA PRO A 241 3.54 6.37 -17.50
C PRO A 241 2.58 5.25 -17.90
N ILE A 242 2.17 4.44 -16.93
CA ILE A 242 1.24 3.31 -17.12
C ILE A 242 -0.08 3.59 -16.44
N SER A 243 -0.04 3.81 -15.13
CA SER A 243 -1.23 3.95 -14.29
C SER A 243 -0.90 4.80 -13.07
N TYR A 244 -1.92 5.27 -12.37
CA TYR A 244 -1.78 5.87 -11.05
C TYR A 244 -1.91 4.78 -9.98
N PHE A 245 -1.33 5.04 -8.82
CA PHE A 245 -1.49 4.16 -7.67
C PHE A 245 -1.83 4.94 -6.41
N ARG A 246 -2.65 4.34 -5.56
CA ARG A 246 -2.82 4.71 -4.15
C ARG A 246 -2.57 3.48 -3.30
N ILE A 247 -1.80 3.61 -2.24
CA ILE A 247 -1.55 2.53 -1.28
C ILE A 247 -1.87 3.06 0.11
N ASP A 248 -2.96 2.59 0.69
CA ASP A 248 -3.32 2.80 2.10
C ASP A 248 -2.65 1.71 2.94
N ILE A 249 -1.86 2.10 3.95
CA ILE A 249 -0.98 1.17 4.69
C ILE A 249 -1.58 0.72 6.02
N GLY A 250 -1.26 -0.51 6.41
CA GLY A 250 -1.65 -1.11 7.68
C GLY A 250 -3.06 -1.66 7.69
N ILE A 251 -3.43 -2.39 8.75
CA ILE A 251 -4.76 -3.01 8.87
C ILE A 251 -5.91 -1.99 8.87
N ARG A 252 -5.61 -0.75 9.29
CA ARG A 252 -6.56 0.38 9.27
C ARG A 252 -6.92 0.85 7.87
N SER A 253 -6.19 0.43 6.83
CA SER A 253 -6.61 0.67 5.44
C SER A 253 -7.98 0.06 5.13
N LEU A 254 -8.45 -0.95 5.88
CA LEU A 254 -9.83 -1.45 5.74
C LEU A 254 -10.88 -0.36 5.97
N GLU A 255 -10.54 0.68 6.76
CA GLU A 255 -11.41 1.84 7.00
C GLU A 255 -11.64 2.69 5.73
N THR A 256 -10.84 2.51 4.67
CA THR A 256 -10.97 3.24 3.39
C THR A 256 -11.86 2.55 2.38
N LEU A 257 -12.39 1.37 2.70
CA LEU A 257 -13.33 0.64 1.86
C LEU A 257 -14.69 1.34 1.81
N GLU A 258 -15.31 1.37 0.63
CA GLU A 258 -16.57 2.08 0.36
C GLU A 258 -17.72 1.61 1.27
N LEU A 259 -17.72 0.32 1.63
CA LEU A 259 -18.73 -0.29 2.50
C LEU A 259 -18.27 -0.45 3.95
N TRP A 260 -17.16 0.17 4.36
CA TRP A 260 -16.61 0.02 5.72
C TRP A 260 -17.67 0.26 6.80
N ASP A 261 -18.45 1.34 6.69
CA ASP A 261 -19.50 1.67 7.65
C ASP A 261 -20.60 0.60 7.78
N LYS A 262 -20.79 -0.23 6.76
CA LYS A 262 -21.75 -1.33 6.77
C LYS A 262 -21.17 -2.63 7.34
N ILE A 263 -19.85 -2.82 7.26
CA ILE A 263 -19.19 -4.08 7.65
C ILE A 263 -18.44 -4.01 8.98
N LYS A 264 -18.07 -2.81 9.44
CA LYS A 264 -17.21 -2.61 10.63
C LYS A 264 -17.74 -3.26 11.92
N ASP A 265 -19.06 -3.37 12.06
CA ASP A 265 -19.72 -3.93 13.23
C ASP A 265 -20.00 -5.45 13.10
N SER A 266 -19.59 -6.09 11.99
CA SER A 266 -19.71 -7.54 11.80
C SER A 266 -18.94 -8.30 12.87
N ALA A 267 -19.63 -9.16 13.63
CA ALA A 267 -19.02 -9.97 14.69
C ALA A 267 -17.96 -10.94 14.15
N GLU A 268 -18.18 -11.49 12.95
CA GLU A 268 -17.25 -12.44 12.32
C GLU A 268 -15.99 -11.74 11.82
N LEU A 269 -16.13 -10.56 11.22
CA LEU A 269 -15.01 -9.73 10.81
C LEU A 269 -14.16 -9.31 12.01
N ASN A 270 -14.80 -8.78 13.04
CA ASN A 270 -14.12 -8.38 14.28
C ASN A 270 -13.40 -9.55 14.95
N LYS A 271 -13.98 -10.76 14.89
CA LYS A 271 -13.31 -11.97 15.36
C LYS A 271 -12.06 -12.29 14.53
N ALA A 272 -12.11 -12.20 13.20
CA ALA A 272 -10.96 -12.43 12.33
C ALA A 272 -9.84 -11.39 12.58
N ILE A 273 -10.20 -10.11 12.69
CA ILE A 273 -9.26 -9.04 13.08
C ILE A 273 -8.63 -9.33 14.44
N GLY A 274 -9.41 -9.79 15.44
CA GLY A 274 -8.86 -10.18 16.75
C GLY A 274 -7.93 -11.41 16.71
N TYR A 275 -8.08 -12.33 15.74
CA TYR A 275 -7.07 -13.37 15.51
C TYR A 275 -5.80 -12.79 14.89
N TYR A 276 -5.95 -11.87 13.94
CA TYR A 276 -4.82 -11.17 13.31
C TYR A 276 -4.01 -10.37 14.35
N ASP A 277 -4.67 -9.62 15.23
CA ASP A 277 -4.01 -8.87 16.30
C ASP A 277 -3.21 -9.77 17.24
N ARG A 278 -3.75 -10.94 17.60
CA ARG A 278 -3.01 -11.94 18.40
C ARG A 278 -1.79 -12.46 17.68
N TYR A 279 -1.92 -12.75 16.38
CA TYR A 279 -0.82 -13.18 15.54
C TYR A 279 0.29 -12.11 15.48
N ILE A 280 -0.08 -10.85 15.24
CA ILE A 280 0.83 -9.70 15.21
C ILE A 280 1.53 -9.48 16.57
N ASN A 281 0.77 -9.54 17.67
CA ASN A 281 1.34 -9.40 19.02
C ASN A 281 2.32 -10.53 19.35
N ALA A 282 2.09 -11.75 18.86
CA ALA A 282 3.04 -12.85 19.03
C ALA A 282 4.36 -12.59 18.30
N LEU A 283 4.32 -12.03 17.08
CA LEU A 283 5.53 -11.64 16.33
C LEU A 283 6.29 -10.52 17.03
N VAL A 284 5.58 -9.49 17.52
CA VAL A 284 6.17 -8.41 18.33
C VAL A 284 6.85 -8.98 19.57
N TYR A 285 6.15 -9.83 20.33
CA TYR A 285 6.71 -10.45 21.53
C TYR A 285 7.97 -11.25 21.20
N LYS A 286 7.96 -12.02 20.10
CA LYS A 286 9.12 -12.77 19.63
C LYS A 286 10.33 -11.87 19.32
N LYS A 287 10.11 -10.64 18.84
CA LYS A 287 11.18 -9.64 18.62
C LYS A 287 11.84 -9.19 19.92
N PHE A 288 11.04 -8.85 20.92
CA PHE A 288 11.51 -8.19 22.14
C PHE A 288 11.89 -9.17 23.26
N LYS A 289 11.39 -10.41 23.23
CA LYS A 289 11.69 -11.44 24.23
C LYS A 289 13.20 -11.66 24.43
N PRO A 290 14.05 -11.79 23.38
CA PRO A 290 15.49 -11.96 23.58
C PRO A 290 16.13 -10.78 24.30
N ALA A 291 15.77 -9.55 23.92
CA ALA A 291 16.28 -8.33 24.56
C ALA A 291 15.89 -8.25 26.04
N ALA A 292 14.61 -8.52 26.35
CA ALA A 292 14.10 -8.55 27.72
C ALA A 292 14.64 -9.72 28.56
N GLN A 293 15.21 -10.76 27.93
CA GLN A 293 15.86 -11.87 28.63
C GLN A 293 17.38 -11.67 28.77
N SER A 294 18.01 -10.94 27.86
CA SER A 294 19.45 -10.65 27.88
C SER A 294 19.80 -9.43 28.73
N GLU A 295 18.95 -8.41 28.72
CA GLU A 295 18.92 -7.39 29.76
C GLU A 295 18.13 -8.02 30.91
N LYS A 296 18.63 -8.01 32.14
CA LYS A 296 17.86 -8.47 33.33
C LYS A 296 16.66 -7.56 33.64
N ILE A 297 15.98 -7.03 32.63
CA ILE A 297 14.78 -6.22 32.81
C ILE A 297 13.65 -7.16 33.24
N GLY A 298 13.34 -7.13 34.53
CA GLY A 298 12.10 -7.69 35.07
C GLY A 298 12.18 -9.14 35.54
N ARG A 299 13.28 -9.56 36.16
CA ARG A 299 13.26 -10.79 37.00
C ARG A 299 13.47 -10.57 38.49
N ASP A 300 13.88 -9.38 38.92
CA ASP A 300 13.95 -9.04 40.35
C ASP A 300 13.78 -7.53 40.55
N SER A 301 12.56 -7.03 40.30
CA SER A 301 12.24 -5.60 40.44
C SER A 301 12.50 -5.06 41.85
N GLU A 302 12.52 -5.94 42.84
CA GLU A 302 12.81 -5.62 44.22
C GLU A 302 14.32 -5.43 44.44
N ASP A 303 15.15 -6.35 43.96
CA ASP A 303 16.61 -6.28 44.05
C ASP A 303 17.18 -5.11 43.24
N ASP A 304 16.66 -4.86 42.03
CA ASP A 304 17.06 -3.72 41.21
C ASP A 304 16.66 -2.38 41.88
N PHE A 305 15.49 -2.31 42.53
CA PHE A 305 15.07 -1.13 43.29
C PHE A 305 15.94 -0.89 44.53
N TYR A 306 16.33 -1.95 45.25
CA TYR A 306 17.21 -1.84 46.42
C TYR A 306 18.68 -1.59 46.06
N ASN A 307 19.09 -1.81 44.81
CA ASN A 307 20.44 -1.50 44.31
C ASN A 307 20.56 -0.08 43.70
N MET A 308 19.45 0.61 43.44
CA MET A 308 19.47 2.01 42.99
C MET A 308 19.97 2.99 44.07
N THR A 309 20.56 4.11 43.67
CA THR A 309 20.84 5.21 44.62
C THR A 309 19.54 5.82 45.15
N PRO A 310 19.54 6.47 46.33
CA PRO A 310 18.33 7.10 46.88
C PRO A 310 17.66 8.10 45.94
N LYS A 311 18.45 8.79 45.10
CA LYS A 311 17.95 9.76 44.11
C LYS A 311 17.23 9.06 42.95
N GLU A 312 17.75 7.93 42.49
CA GLU A 312 17.16 7.11 41.43
C GLU A 312 15.87 6.45 41.89
N ARG A 313 15.84 5.88 43.12
CA ARG A 313 14.61 5.32 43.70
C ARG A 313 13.49 6.35 43.80
N LYS A 314 13.83 7.56 44.27
CA LYS A 314 12.86 8.65 44.39
C LYS A 314 12.31 9.08 43.03
N LYS A 315 13.12 9.05 41.98
CA LYS A 315 12.68 9.34 40.61
C LYS A 315 11.79 8.21 40.06
N ALA A 316 12.21 6.96 40.21
CA ALA A 316 11.46 5.79 39.76
C ALA A 316 10.07 5.70 40.41
N LEU A 317 9.98 5.91 41.73
CA LEU A 317 8.69 5.96 42.44
C LEU A 317 7.78 7.08 41.93
N LYS A 318 8.34 8.27 41.67
CA LYS A 318 7.58 9.41 41.17
C LYS A 318 7.08 9.18 39.73
N ASP A 319 7.89 8.54 38.89
CA ASP A 319 7.51 8.20 37.52
C ASP A 319 6.44 7.09 37.51
N MET A 320 6.52 6.11 38.43
CA MET A 320 5.48 5.09 38.64
C MET A 320 4.17 5.69 39.14
N GLU A 321 4.23 6.57 40.14
CA GLU A 321 3.06 7.29 40.65
C GLU A 321 2.35 8.06 39.53
N LYS A 322 3.12 8.77 38.69
CA LYS A 322 2.57 9.52 37.55
C LYS A 322 1.97 8.61 36.48
N ALA A 323 2.59 7.45 36.22
CA ALA A 323 2.05 6.46 35.28
C ALA A 323 0.74 5.84 35.81
N ILE A 324 0.67 5.56 37.11
CA ILE A 324 -0.55 5.06 37.77
C ILE A 324 -1.65 6.13 37.73
N GLU A 325 -1.32 7.40 37.97
CA GLU A 325 -2.28 8.50 37.85
C GLU A 325 -2.84 8.65 36.43
N LEU A 326 -1.99 8.54 35.40
CA LEU A 326 -2.40 8.59 34.00
C LEU A 326 -3.33 7.43 33.67
N LEU A 327 -2.93 6.21 33.99
CA LEU A 327 -3.74 5.01 33.77
C LEU A 327 -5.06 5.06 34.56
N SER A 328 -5.04 5.53 35.81
CA SER A 328 -6.25 5.63 36.63
C SER A 328 -7.22 6.71 36.16
N LYS A 329 -6.73 7.71 35.41
CA LYS A 329 -7.59 8.70 34.74
C LYS A 329 -8.18 8.13 33.45
N GLU A 330 -7.38 7.42 32.65
CA GLU A 330 -7.85 6.78 31.41
C GLU A 330 -8.89 5.67 31.65
N TYR A 331 -8.87 4.99 32.80
CA TYR A 331 -9.83 3.92 33.15
C TYR A 331 -11.03 4.38 33.98
N LYS A 332 -11.17 5.69 34.25
CA LYS A 332 -12.33 6.27 34.97
C LYS A 332 -13.28 7.11 34.09
N GLU A 333 -12.98 7.23 32.80
CA GLU A 333 -13.92 7.61 31.74
C GLU A 333 -14.35 6.36 30.98
#